data_AF-A0A892I7T2-F1
#
_entry.id   AF-A0A892I7T2-F1
#
_cell.length_a   1.000
_cell.length_b   1.000
_cell.length_c   1.000
_cell.angle_alpha   90.00
_cell.angle_beta   90.00
_cell.angle_gamma   90.00
#
_symmetry.space_group_name_H-M   'P 1'
#
loop_
_entity.id
_entity.type
_entity.pdbx_description
1 polymer ?
#
loop_
_entity_poly.entity_id
_entity_poly.type
_entity_poly.pdbx_seq_one_letter_code
_entity_poly.pdbx_strand_id
1 'polypeptide(L)'
;MNSESWAFRAFSDLDEKLMPYLVEMANSRKPGLNLSYLSEPILIVEKLREAIDSRVESERYIVNLGERGTHFSALDYRLIDGISSLLMFEPANFNSLAVSLLAFRLKSILDRVDFFHVKFSIFEMDIQRSGAECGIFSLALAKKLHKESAAIIELHRLNLAGEISVGDLYAAKNEIDKFLPPSLYKHAQSSFRIADYIKSNPGSDKVSVNKKGETLLERRNAHVRSIEGRYMIDSIHQKRLIELKRLREAFENVKITAVQNIQTARAASLPPLDYPARQQRHCSISHLAKASSFPRDTVTESST
;
A
#
# COMPACT_ATOMS: atom_id res chain seq x y z
N MET A 1 15.05 9.87 3.55
CA MET A 1 14.21 9.82 2.33
C MET A 1 13.66 11.19 1.90
N ASN A 2 13.98 12.29 2.60
CA ASN A 2 13.45 13.64 2.32
C ASN A 2 14.48 14.57 1.64
N SER A 3 15.64 14.07 1.21
CA SER A 3 16.59 14.83 0.40
C SER A 3 16.28 14.70 -1.08
N GLU A 4 16.70 15.70 -1.87
CA GLU A 4 16.50 15.79 -3.32
C GLU A 4 17.00 14.56 -4.10
N SER A 5 17.95 13.81 -3.51
CA SER A 5 18.42 12.50 -4.00
C SER A 5 17.35 11.44 -4.25
N TRP A 6 16.08 11.65 -3.85
CA TRP A 6 15.01 10.69 -4.10
C TRP A 6 14.77 10.45 -5.60
N ALA A 7 14.96 11.46 -6.44
CA ALA A 7 14.74 11.37 -7.89
C ALA A 7 15.69 10.37 -8.60
N PHE A 8 16.79 10.00 -7.96
CA PHE A 8 17.87 9.17 -8.51
C PHE A 8 18.01 7.81 -7.82
N ARG A 9 17.07 7.44 -6.93
CA ARG A 9 17.11 6.17 -6.19
C ARG A 9 16.22 5.11 -6.84
N ALA A 10 16.78 3.93 -7.06
CA ALA A 10 16.01 2.73 -7.34
C ALA A 10 15.23 2.31 -6.09
N PHE A 11 13.93 2.64 -6.06
CA PHE A 11 13.01 2.18 -5.01
C PHE A 11 12.26 0.89 -5.38
N SER A 12 12.45 0.35 -6.58
CA SER A 12 11.88 -0.92 -7.07
C SER A 12 12.02 -2.05 -6.05
N ASP A 13 13.24 -2.32 -5.62
CA ASP A 13 13.61 -3.44 -4.75
C ASP A 13 13.07 -3.25 -3.32
N LEU A 14 12.90 -1.98 -2.90
CA LEU A 14 12.29 -1.64 -1.60
C LEU A 14 10.78 -1.83 -1.66
N ASP A 15 10.14 -1.37 -2.74
CA ASP A 15 8.72 -1.55 -2.97
C ASP A 15 8.39 -3.05 -3.06
N GLU A 16 9.22 -3.85 -3.73
CA GLU A 16 9.08 -5.30 -3.85
C GLU A 16 9.11 -6.00 -2.49
N LYS A 17 10.17 -5.77 -1.71
CA LYS A 17 10.34 -6.35 -0.36
C LYS A 17 9.22 -5.95 0.60
N LEU A 18 8.60 -4.80 0.40
CA LEU A 18 7.53 -4.28 1.26
C LEU A 18 6.12 -4.51 0.72
N MET A 19 5.96 -4.94 -0.54
CA MET A 19 4.64 -5.07 -1.18
C MET A 19 3.67 -5.99 -0.42
N PRO A 20 4.06 -7.16 0.12
CA PRO A 20 3.15 -8.01 0.89
C PRO A 20 2.52 -7.27 2.08
N TYR A 21 3.33 -6.59 2.89
CA TYR A 21 2.88 -5.85 4.07
C TYR A 21 2.09 -4.58 3.69
N LEU A 22 2.44 -3.93 2.57
CA LEU A 22 1.71 -2.78 2.04
C LEU A 22 0.31 -3.18 1.54
N VAL A 23 0.16 -4.39 1.00
CA VAL A 23 -1.11 -5.00 0.58
C VAL A 23 -1.95 -5.40 1.79
N GLU A 24 -1.37 -6.09 2.77
CA GLU A 24 -2.04 -6.46 4.03
C GLU A 24 -2.60 -5.21 4.76
N MET A 25 -1.76 -4.18 4.91
CA MET A 25 -2.17 -2.88 5.46
C MET A 25 -3.21 -2.14 4.58
N ALA A 26 -3.22 -2.39 3.27
CA ALA A 26 -4.23 -1.82 2.38
C ALA A 26 -5.60 -2.48 2.60
N ASN A 27 -5.65 -3.80 2.74
CA ASN A 27 -6.88 -4.57 2.98
C ASN A 27 -7.47 -4.29 4.37
N SER A 28 -6.66 -4.36 5.44
CA SER A 28 -7.14 -4.10 6.81
C SER A 28 -7.75 -2.71 7.00
N ARG A 29 -7.34 -1.74 6.17
CA ARG A 29 -7.84 -0.36 6.20
C ARG A 29 -8.92 -0.06 5.16
N LYS A 30 -9.32 -1.04 4.35
CA LYS A 30 -10.32 -0.93 3.28
C LYS A 30 -11.10 -2.25 3.12
N PRO A 31 -12.19 -2.43 3.87
CA PRO A 31 -13.10 -3.55 3.67
C PRO A 31 -13.54 -3.66 2.19
N GLY A 32 -13.53 -4.89 1.64
CA GLY A 32 -13.87 -5.14 0.23
C GLY A 32 -12.82 -4.67 -0.79
N LEU A 33 -11.61 -4.27 -0.36
CA LEU A 33 -10.51 -4.03 -1.30
C LEU A 33 -10.11 -5.32 -2.02
N ASN A 34 -10.00 -6.42 -1.27
CA ASN A 34 -9.68 -7.77 -1.76
C ASN A 34 -8.45 -7.76 -2.68
N LEU A 35 -7.35 -7.18 -2.21
CA LEU A 35 -6.11 -7.04 -2.96
C LEU A 35 -5.11 -8.14 -2.58
N SER A 36 -4.59 -8.85 -3.57
CA SER A 36 -3.47 -9.80 -3.40
C SER A 36 -2.20 -9.32 -4.12
N TYR A 37 -1.03 -9.66 -3.60
CA TYR A 37 0.25 -9.47 -4.27
C TYR A 37 0.69 -10.79 -4.92
N LEU A 38 1.07 -10.73 -6.20
CA LEU A 38 1.58 -11.85 -6.98
C LEU A 38 3.04 -11.53 -7.34
N SER A 39 3.99 -12.29 -6.78
CA SER A 39 5.42 -12.09 -7.03
C SER A 39 5.85 -12.41 -8.47
N GLU A 40 5.01 -13.12 -9.22
CA GLU A 40 5.23 -13.44 -10.61
C GLU A 40 3.89 -13.65 -11.37
N PRO A 41 3.87 -13.59 -12.71
CA PRO A 41 2.63 -13.64 -13.48
C PRO A 41 1.86 -14.97 -13.41
N ILE A 42 2.52 -16.11 -13.20
CA ILE A 42 1.85 -17.43 -13.24
C ILE A 42 0.88 -17.66 -12.07
N LEU A 43 1.10 -17.00 -10.94
CA LEU A 43 0.22 -17.08 -9.75
C LEU A 43 -1.20 -16.54 -10.01
N ILE A 44 -1.44 -15.81 -11.10
CA ILE A 44 -2.79 -15.40 -11.50
C ILE A 44 -3.70 -16.59 -11.79
N VAL A 45 -3.15 -17.73 -12.23
CA VAL A 45 -3.90 -18.96 -12.55
C VAL A 45 -4.56 -19.54 -11.30
N GLU A 46 -3.86 -19.56 -10.18
CA GLU A 46 -4.39 -20.03 -8.90
C GLU A 46 -5.46 -19.07 -8.37
N LYS A 47 -5.18 -17.76 -8.38
CA LYS A 47 -6.13 -16.75 -7.88
C LYS A 47 -7.42 -16.66 -8.69
N LEU A 48 -7.34 -16.76 -10.03
CA LEU A 48 -8.54 -16.81 -10.86
C LEU A 48 -9.36 -18.08 -10.62
N ARG A 49 -8.71 -19.23 -10.40
CA ARG A 49 -9.40 -20.47 -10.02
C ARG A 49 -10.15 -20.29 -8.70
N GLU A 50 -9.47 -19.86 -7.65
CA GLU A 50 -10.07 -19.61 -6.34
C GLU A 50 -11.26 -18.63 -6.43
N ALA A 51 -11.09 -17.54 -7.18
CA ALA A 51 -12.11 -16.51 -7.36
C ALA A 51 -13.33 -16.99 -8.16
N ILE A 52 -13.14 -17.86 -9.16
CA ILE A 52 -14.22 -18.47 -9.96
C ILE A 52 -14.95 -19.53 -9.14
N ASP A 53 -14.23 -20.47 -8.53
CA ASP A 53 -14.79 -21.57 -7.74
C ASP A 53 -15.58 -21.03 -6.52
N SER A 54 -15.07 -19.97 -5.89
CA SER A 54 -15.71 -19.30 -4.75
C SER A 54 -16.72 -18.21 -5.14
N ARG A 55 -16.92 -17.97 -6.44
CA ARG A 55 -17.80 -16.92 -7.02
C ARG A 55 -17.55 -15.52 -6.44
N VAL A 56 -16.28 -15.13 -6.29
CA VAL A 56 -15.91 -13.81 -5.78
C VAL A 56 -16.27 -12.74 -6.82
N GLU A 57 -17.09 -11.76 -6.41
CA GLU A 57 -17.57 -10.70 -7.32
C GLU A 57 -16.50 -9.66 -7.68
N SER A 58 -15.48 -9.47 -6.83
CA SER A 58 -14.55 -8.35 -6.92
C SER A 58 -13.24 -8.57 -6.17
N GLU A 59 -12.12 -8.57 -6.90
CA GLU A 59 -10.75 -8.61 -6.35
C GLU A 59 -9.83 -7.63 -7.09
N ARG A 60 -8.62 -7.42 -6.54
CA ARG A 60 -7.50 -6.77 -7.22
C ARG A 60 -6.24 -7.58 -7.07
N TYR A 61 -5.35 -7.42 -8.04
CA TYR A 61 -4.01 -7.97 -7.98
C TYR A 61 -2.98 -6.86 -8.20
N ILE A 62 -1.85 -6.93 -7.51
CA ILE A 62 -0.61 -6.30 -7.94
C ILE A 62 0.30 -7.44 -8.35
N VAL A 63 0.68 -7.47 -9.62
CA VAL A 63 1.57 -8.49 -10.17
C VAL A 63 2.95 -7.90 -10.41
N ASN A 64 4.00 -8.65 -10.07
CA ASN A 64 5.37 -8.37 -10.45
C ASN A 64 5.80 -9.25 -11.64
N LEU A 65 6.77 -8.79 -12.41
CA LEU A 65 7.42 -9.56 -13.48
C LEU A 65 8.30 -10.72 -12.94
N GLY A 66 8.73 -10.67 -11.68
CA GLY A 66 9.42 -11.75 -10.97
C GLY A 66 10.89 -11.88 -11.34
N GLU A 67 11.40 -13.11 -11.49
CA GLU A 67 12.83 -13.41 -11.77
C GLU A 67 13.41 -12.69 -13.01
N ARG A 68 12.56 -12.16 -13.90
CA ARG A 68 12.95 -11.43 -15.11
C ARG A 68 13.08 -9.92 -14.90
N GLY A 69 13.06 -9.46 -13.64
CA GLY A 69 13.25 -8.07 -13.23
C GLY A 69 12.02 -7.50 -12.52
N THR A 70 12.21 -6.42 -11.78
CA THR A 70 11.16 -5.79 -10.98
C THR A 70 10.33 -4.80 -11.82
N HIS A 71 9.11 -5.18 -12.18
CA HIS A 71 8.10 -4.29 -12.77
C HIS A 71 6.71 -4.70 -12.32
N PHE A 72 5.90 -3.72 -11.91
CA PHE A 72 4.57 -3.96 -11.34
C PHE A 72 3.46 -3.35 -12.17
N SER A 73 2.32 -4.06 -12.24
CA SER A 73 1.05 -3.51 -12.71
C SER A 73 -0.08 -3.84 -11.74
N ALA A 74 -1.14 -3.02 -11.74
CA ALA A 74 -2.38 -3.31 -11.05
C ALA A 74 -3.38 -4.03 -11.96
N LEU A 75 -4.23 -4.87 -11.38
CA LEU A 75 -5.37 -5.50 -12.05
C LEU A 75 -6.65 -5.33 -11.20
N ASP A 76 -7.81 -5.11 -11.82
CA ASP A 76 -9.15 -5.29 -11.21
C ASP A 76 -9.78 -6.56 -11.83
N TYR A 77 -10.39 -7.39 -10.99
CA TYR A 77 -11.12 -8.58 -11.39
C TYR A 77 -12.59 -8.42 -10.99
N ARG A 78 -13.50 -8.85 -11.87
CA ARG A 78 -14.94 -8.94 -11.60
C ARG A 78 -15.53 -10.22 -12.14
N LEU A 79 -16.53 -10.72 -11.42
CA LEU A 79 -17.54 -11.65 -11.93
C LEU A 79 -18.82 -10.84 -12.16
N ILE A 80 -19.28 -10.76 -13.40
CA ILE A 80 -20.53 -10.05 -13.77
C ILE A 80 -21.38 -11.02 -14.59
N ASP A 81 -22.62 -11.24 -14.16
CA ASP A 81 -23.58 -12.15 -14.80
C ASP A 81 -23.02 -13.57 -15.05
N GLY A 82 -22.15 -14.03 -14.16
CA GLY A 82 -21.46 -15.33 -14.24
C GLY A 82 -20.22 -15.36 -15.15
N ILE A 83 -19.84 -14.25 -15.79
CA ILE A 83 -18.69 -14.15 -16.69
C ILE A 83 -17.55 -13.37 -16.01
N SER A 84 -16.36 -13.95 -16.05
CA SER A 84 -15.15 -13.35 -15.47
C SER A 84 -14.52 -12.30 -16.39
N SER A 85 -14.21 -11.14 -15.83
CA SER A 85 -13.65 -9.98 -16.52
C SER A 85 -12.43 -9.48 -15.75
N LEU A 86 -11.29 -9.37 -16.42
CA LEU A 86 -10.00 -8.99 -15.84
C LEU A 86 -9.40 -7.81 -16.61
N LEU A 87 -8.99 -6.76 -15.91
CA LEU A 87 -8.47 -5.53 -16.48
C LEU A 87 -7.10 -5.20 -15.90
N MET A 88 -6.07 -5.09 -16.74
CA MET A 88 -4.72 -4.65 -16.36
C MET A 88 -4.54 -3.15 -16.61
N PHE A 89 -4.11 -2.42 -15.58
CA PHE A 89 -3.86 -0.98 -15.60
C PHE A 89 -2.35 -0.73 -15.47
N GLU A 90 -1.68 -0.59 -16.62
CA GLU A 90 -0.24 -0.34 -16.68
C GLU A 90 0.06 1.14 -16.43
N PRO A 91 0.75 1.52 -15.34
CA PRO A 91 1.03 2.93 -15.05
C PRO A 91 2.01 3.59 -16.05
N ALA A 92 2.93 2.84 -16.65
CA ALA A 92 3.92 3.35 -17.59
C ALA A 92 3.40 3.32 -19.05
N ASN A 93 4.31 3.32 -20.02
CA ASN A 93 4.02 3.14 -21.45
C ASN A 93 4.77 1.95 -22.04
N PHE A 94 4.24 1.44 -23.16
CA PHE A 94 4.69 0.20 -23.80
C PHE A 94 6.00 0.32 -24.61
N ASN A 95 6.66 1.47 -24.58
CA ASN A 95 8.03 1.60 -25.10
C ASN A 95 9.07 0.92 -24.20
N SER A 96 8.70 0.52 -22.97
CA SER A 96 9.56 -0.22 -22.04
C SER A 96 9.46 -1.73 -22.26
N LEU A 97 10.61 -2.40 -22.41
CA LEU A 97 10.68 -3.85 -22.54
C LEU A 97 10.06 -4.59 -21.34
N ALA A 98 10.26 -4.08 -20.12
CA ALA A 98 9.72 -4.71 -18.90
C ALA A 98 8.19 -4.65 -18.83
N VAL A 99 7.60 -3.55 -19.31
CA VAL A 99 6.15 -3.36 -19.44
C VAL A 99 5.57 -4.36 -20.43
N SER A 100 6.11 -4.37 -21.65
CA SER A 100 5.63 -5.24 -22.72
C SER A 100 5.84 -6.73 -22.40
N LEU A 101 6.92 -7.09 -21.72
CA LEU A 101 7.16 -8.46 -21.26
C LEU A 101 6.17 -8.91 -20.17
N LEU A 102 5.81 -8.05 -19.21
CA LEU A 102 4.81 -8.38 -18.19
C LEU A 102 3.43 -8.61 -18.84
N ALA A 103 3.00 -7.67 -19.68
CA ALA A 103 1.74 -7.75 -20.41
C ALA A 103 1.65 -9.00 -21.30
N PHE A 104 2.70 -9.27 -22.09
CA PHE A 104 2.78 -10.45 -22.93
C PHE A 104 2.75 -11.76 -22.12
N ARG A 105 3.46 -11.83 -20.98
CA ARG A 105 3.42 -13.02 -20.12
C ARG A 105 2.01 -13.28 -19.58
N LEU A 106 1.33 -12.25 -19.06
CA LEU A 106 -0.05 -12.39 -18.57
C LEU A 106 -0.99 -12.85 -19.68
N LYS A 107 -0.96 -12.18 -20.84
CA LYS A 107 -1.79 -12.57 -21.99
C LYS A 107 -1.51 -14.01 -22.44
N SER A 108 -0.24 -14.38 -22.62
CA SER A 108 0.13 -15.75 -23.01
C SER A 108 -0.18 -16.81 -21.93
N ILE A 109 -0.32 -16.45 -20.66
CA ILE A 109 -0.79 -17.38 -19.61
C ILE A 109 -2.29 -17.58 -19.73
N LEU A 110 -3.05 -16.48 -19.85
CA LEU A 110 -4.52 -16.52 -19.91
C LEU A 110 -5.04 -17.14 -21.21
N ASP A 111 -4.41 -16.83 -22.35
CA ASP A 111 -4.69 -17.42 -23.66
C ASP A 111 -4.39 -18.95 -23.73
N ARG A 112 -3.71 -19.51 -22.72
CA ARG A 112 -3.40 -20.96 -22.64
C ARG A 112 -4.24 -21.72 -21.62
N VAL A 113 -5.11 -21.04 -20.85
CA VAL A 113 -5.94 -21.67 -19.82
C VAL A 113 -7.41 -21.47 -20.17
N ASP A 114 -7.86 -22.25 -21.16
CA ASP A 114 -9.22 -22.20 -21.71
C ASP A 114 -10.33 -22.33 -20.65
N PHE A 115 -10.05 -23.00 -19.53
CA PHE A 115 -11.02 -23.31 -18.47
C PHE A 115 -11.66 -22.08 -17.81
N PHE A 116 -10.97 -20.94 -17.74
CA PHE A 116 -11.47 -19.80 -16.95
C PHE A 116 -12.47 -18.91 -17.69
N HIS A 117 -12.55 -18.98 -19.04
CA HIS A 117 -13.36 -18.09 -19.87
C HIS A 117 -13.24 -16.58 -19.54
N VAL A 118 -12.09 -16.14 -19.00
CA VAL A 118 -11.84 -14.77 -18.55
C VAL A 118 -11.65 -13.85 -19.75
N LYS A 119 -12.45 -12.77 -19.84
CA LYS A 119 -12.19 -11.67 -20.77
C LYS A 119 -11.09 -10.77 -20.21
N PHE A 120 -9.94 -10.75 -20.85
CA PHE A 120 -8.77 -9.97 -20.40
C PHE A 120 -8.45 -8.81 -21.35
N SER A 121 -8.35 -7.61 -20.80
CA SER A 121 -7.86 -6.41 -21.50
C SER A 121 -6.74 -5.72 -20.73
N ILE A 122 -5.82 -5.08 -21.47
CA ILE A 122 -4.66 -4.37 -20.95
C ILE A 122 -4.73 -2.91 -21.39
N PHE A 123 -4.48 -1.97 -20.47
CA PHE A 123 -4.60 -0.53 -20.71
C PHE A 123 -3.28 0.20 -20.43
N GLU A 124 -2.77 0.93 -21.42
CA GLU A 124 -1.69 1.90 -21.20
C GLU A 124 -2.24 3.14 -20.47
N MET A 125 -1.71 3.48 -19.29
CA MET A 125 -2.05 4.75 -18.64
C MET A 125 -1.05 5.87 -18.93
N ASP A 126 0.24 5.57 -19.12
CA ASP A 126 1.32 6.55 -19.39
C ASP A 126 1.39 7.69 -18.35
N ILE A 127 1.03 7.39 -17.09
CA ILE A 127 1.07 8.30 -15.95
C ILE A 127 2.42 8.27 -15.22
N GLN A 128 3.17 7.18 -15.33
CA GLN A 128 4.53 7.01 -14.82
C GLN A 128 5.57 7.37 -15.89
N ARG A 129 6.61 8.10 -15.48
CA ARG A 129 7.78 8.48 -16.28
C ARG A 129 9.09 8.02 -15.67
N SER A 130 9.10 7.78 -14.36
CA SER A 130 10.27 7.34 -13.61
C SER A 130 10.40 5.81 -13.61
N GLY A 131 11.63 5.32 -13.44
CA GLY A 131 11.93 3.89 -13.58
C GLY A 131 11.66 3.02 -12.35
N ALA A 132 11.29 3.59 -11.19
CA ALA A 132 11.35 2.88 -9.91
C ALA A 132 10.16 3.13 -8.98
N GLU A 133 8.98 3.43 -9.53
CA GLU A 133 7.76 3.71 -8.75
C GLU A 133 6.54 2.87 -9.17
N CYS A 134 6.72 1.91 -10.09
CA CYS A 134 5.62 1.04 -10.57
C CYS A 134 4.93 0.27 -9.43
N GLY A 135 5.65 -0.10 -8.37
CA GLY A 135 5.06 -0.72 -7.18
C GLY A 135 4.07 0.22 -6.47
N ILE A 136 4.49 1.44 -6.13
CA ILE A 136 3.62 2.43 -5.45
C ILE A 136 2.53 2.98 -6.39
N PHE A 137 2.78 3.08 -7.70
CA PHE A 137 1.74 3.37 -8.69
C PHE A 137 0.67 2.26 -8.68
N SER A 138 1.07 0.99 -8.79
CA SER A 138 0.15 -0.15 -8.78
C SER A 138 -0.65 -0.23 -7.48
N LEU A 139 -0.01 -0.02 -6.33
CA LEU A 139 -0.68 0.07 -5.02
C LEU A 139 -1.65 1.27 -4.93
N ALA A 140 -1.30 2.41 -5.51
CA ALA A 140 -2.21 3.56 -5.57
C ALA A 140 -3.39 3.29 -6.51
N LEU A 141 -3.18 2.64 -7.65
CA LEU A 141 -4.17 2.26 -8.64
C LEU A 141 -5.15 1.22 -8.08
N ALA A 142 -4.70 0.08 -7.55
CA ALA A 142 -5.59 -0.93 -6.94
C ALA A 142 -6.48 -0.31 -5.84
N LYS A 143 -5.91 0.55 -5.00
CA LYS A 143 -6.65 1.30 -3.96
C LYS A 143 -7.60 2.36 -4.53
N LYS A 144 -7.50 2.71 -5.81
CA LYS A 144 -8.41 3.61 -6.54
C LYS A 144 -9.45 2.87 -7.34
N LEU A 145 -9.12 1.74 -7.98
CA LEU A 145 -10.06 0.92 -8.73
C LEU A 145 -11.22 0.45 -7.83
N HIS A 146 -10.93 0.00 -6.61
CA HIS A 146 -11.94 -0.24 -5.57
C HIS A 146 -12.74 1.03 -5.18
N LYS A 147 -12.08 2.21 -5.06
CA LYS A 147 -12.76 3.45 -4.61
C LYS A 147 -13.68 4.05 -5.68
N GLU A 148 -13.35 3.86 -6.95
CA GLU A 148 -14.12 4.35 -8.10
C GLU A 148 -14.92 3.21 -8.76
N SER A 149 -15.30 2.19 -7.98
CA SER A 149 -15.85 0.91 -8.47
C SER A 149 -16.99 1.05 -9.47
N ALA A 150 -17.83 2.08 -9.38
CA ALA A 150 -18.92 2.30 -10.34
C ALA A 150 -18.42 2.52 -11.77
N ALA A 151 -17.40 3.37 -11.96
CA ALA A 151 -16.79 3.62 -13.27
C ALA A 151 -16.00 2.40 -13.77
N ILE A 152 -15.34 1.67 -12.85
CA ILE A 152 -14.57 0.48 -13.22
C ILE A 152 -15.47 -0.69 -13.60
N ILE A 153 -16.62 -0.88 -12.95
CA ILE A 153 -17.64 -1.87 -13.35
C ILE A 153 -18.13 -1.59 -14.78
N GLU A 154 -18.32 -0.33 -15.16
CA GLU A 154 -18.73 -0.01 -16.53
C GLU A 154 -17.64 -0.39 -17.54
N LEU A 155 -16.37 -0.14 -17.23
CA LEU A 155 -15.25 -0.60 -18.05
C LEU A 155 -15.17 -2.14 -18.13
N HIS A 156 -15.55 -2.87 -17.07
CA HIS A 156 -15.69 -4.32 -17.12
C HIS A 156 -16.84 -4.79 -18.02
N ARG A 157 -17.96 -4.05 -18.12
CA ARG A 157 -19.05 -4.35 -19.06
C ARG A 157 -18.59 -4.18 -20.52
N LEU A 158 -17.92 -3.08 -20.82
CA LEU A 158 -17.34 -2.83 -22.15
C LEU A 158 -16.33 -3.93 -22.54
N ASN A 159 -15.50 -4.39 -21.61
CA ASN A 159 -14.58 -5.52 -21.82
C ASN A 159 -15.31 -6.84 -22.09
N LEU A 160 -16.42 -7.11 -21.38
CA LEU A 160 -17.24 -8.31 -21.59
C LEU A 160 -17.97 -8.29 -22.94
N ALA A 161 -18.47 -7.12 -23.35
CA ALA A 161 -19.11 -6.90 -24.65
C ALA A 161 -18.12 -6.89 -25.84
N GLY A 162 -16.81 -6.74 -25.58
CA GLY A 162 -15.80 -6.58 -26.64
C GLY A 162 -15.77 -5.19 -27.28
N GLU A 163 -16.34 -4.19 -26.60
CA GLU A 163 -16.47 -2.80 -27.09
C GLU A 163 -15.24 -1.92 -26.82
N ILE A 164 -14.28 -2.42 -26.03
CA ILE A 164 -13.00 -1.74 -25.87
C ILE A 164 -12.15 -2.03 -27.11
N SER A 165 -11.79 -0.98 -27.84
CA SER A 165 -10.75 -1.10 -28.85
C SER A 165 -9.42 -1.37 -28.15
N VAL A 166 -8.86 -2.55 -28.42
CA VAL A 166 -7.52 -2.98 -28.00
C VAL A 166 -6.73 -3.15 -29.29
N GLY A 167 -5.50 -2.65 -29.35
CA GLY A 167 -4.56 -3.01 -30.41
C GLY A 167 -4.09 -4.47 -30.25
N ASP A 168 -2.98 -4.83 -30.87
CA ASP A 168 -2.46 -6.21 -30.84
C ASP A 168 -2.21 -6.77 -29.43
N LEU A 169 -2.00 -5.90 -28.43
CA LEU A 169 -1.72 -6.27 -27.04
C LEU A 169 -2.45 -5.41 -25.98
N TYR A 170 -2.68 -4.12 -26.24
CA TYR A 170 -3.24 -3.18 -25.26
C TYR A 170 -4.07 -2.08 -25.92
N ALA A 171 -4.99 -1.47 -25.16
CA ALA A 171 -5.71 -0.26 -25.57
C ALA A 171 -4.86 0.98 -25.22
N ALA A 172 -4.79 1.92 -26.16
CA ALA A 172 -3.95 3.10 -26.01
C ALA A 172 -4.54 4.11 -25.01
N LYS A 173 -3.68 4.90 -24.39
CA LYS A 173 -4.03 5.85 -23.32
C LYS A 173 -5.17 6.82 -23.66
N ASN A 174 -5.24 7.27 -24.90
CA ASN A 174 -6.28 8.16 -25.41
C ASN A 174 -7.63 7.45 -25.61
N GLU A 175 -7.64 6.14 -25.80
CA GLU A 175 -8.85 5.33 -25.99
C GLU A 175 -9.53 5.04 -24.65
N ILE A 176 -8.72 4.80 -23.61
CA ILE A 176 -9.16 4.50 -22.24
C ILE A 176 -9.45 5.76 -21.42
N ASP A 177 -8.84 6.90 -21.74
CA ASP A 177 -8.97 8.17 -20.99
C ASP A 177 -10.44 8.58 -20.78
N LYS A 178 -11.32 8.33 -21.75
CA LYS A 178 -12.75 8.68 -21.72
C LYS A 178 -13.58 7.86 -20.72
N PHE A 179 -13.03 6.76 -20.20
CA PHE A 179 -13.71 5.87 -19.24
C PHE A 179 -13.15 5.99 -17.81
N LEU A 180 -11.96 6.56 -17.63
CA LEU A 180 -11.27 6.57 -16.35
C LEU A 180 -11.49 7.89 -15.60
N PRO A 181 -11.94 7.88 -14.33
CA PRO A 181 -12.18 9.11 -13.59
C PRO A 181 -10.87 9.84 -13.22
N PRO A 182 -10.90 11.18 -13.07
CA PRO A 182 -9.70 12.02 -12.83
C PRO A 182 -8.94 11.62 -11.56
N SER A 183 -9.66 10.95 -10.67
CA SER A 183 -9.20 10.32 -9.44
C SER A 183 -7.99 9.36 -9.59
N LEU A 184 -7.76 8.76 -10.76
CA LEU A 184 -6.60 7.89 -11.06
C LEU A 184 -5.35 8.70 -11.47
N TYR A 185 -5.51 9.88 -12.07
CA TYR A 185 -4.44 10.69 -12.66
C TYR A 185 -3.68 11.57 -11.66
N LYS A 186 -4.07 11.52 -10.39
CA LYS A 186 -3.54 12.31 -9.25
C LYS A 186 -2.04 12.23 -8.98
N HIS A 187 -1.39 11.22 -9.55
CA HIS A 187 0.02 10.93 -9.38
C HIS A 187 0.79 10.95 -10.72
N ALA A 188 0.14 11.36 -11.81
CA ALA A 188 0.79 11.45 -13.12
C ALA A 188 1.99 12.39 -13.09
N GLN A 189 3.12 11.91 -13.62
CA GLN A 189 4.43 12.57 -13.60
C GLN A 189 4.69 13.48 -14.81
N SER A 190 3.69 13.68 -15.68
CA SER A 190 3.78 14.57 -16.84
C SER A 190 2.64 15.59 -16.84
N SER A 191 3.00 16.88 -16.92
CA SER A 191 2.04 17.97 -17.08
C SER A 191 1.26 17.87 -18.39
N PHE A 192 1.91 17.40 -19.46
CA PHE A 192 1.26 17.14 -20.75
C PHE A 192 0.22 16.03 -20.62
N ARG A 193 0.57 14.90 -19.98
CA ARG A 193 -0.36 13.78 -19.79
C ARG A 193 -1.64 14.17 -19.05
N ILE A 194 -1.53 15.07 -18.05
CA ILE A 194 -2.68 15.61 -17.32
C ILE A 194 -3.52 16.53 -18.23
N ALA A 195 -2.87 17.36 -19.07
CA ALA A 195 -3.56 18.22 -20.02
C ALA A 195 -4.27 17.41 -21.12
N ASP A 196 -3.66 16.34 -21.63
CA ASP A 196 -4.24 15.41 -22.61
C ASP A 196 -5.49 14.71 -22.05
N TYR A 197 -5.42 14.25 -20.80
CA TYR A 197 -6.57 13.67 -20.10
C TYR A 197 -7.72 14.69 -19.95
N ILE A 198 -7.42 15.92 -19.53
CA ILE A 198 -8.41 17.00 -19.36
C ILE A 198 -9.04 17.38 -20.71
N LYS A 199 -8.23 17.48 -21.78
CA LYS A 199 -8.70 17.76 -23.14
C LYS A 199 -9.66 16.68 -23.64
N SER A 200 -9.38 15.41 -23.32
CA SER A 200 -10.23 14.26 -23.66
C SER A 200 -11.48 14.14 -22.77
N ASN A 201 -11.49 14.78 -21.60
CA ASN A 201 -12.58 14.75 -20.63
C ASN A 201 -12.98 16.18 -20.19
N PRO A 202 -13.69 16.95 -21.02
CA PRO A 202 -14.10 18.32 -20.68
C PRO A 202 -14.87 18.41 -19.36
N GLY A 203 -14.52 19.38 -18.51
CA GLY A 203 -15.09 19.56 -17.18
C GLY A 203 -14.37 18.79 -16.06
N SER A 204 -13.51 17.82 -16.39
CA SER A 204 -12.68 17.09 -15.40
C SER A 204 -11.63 17.99 -14.72
N ASP A 205 -11.32 19.14 -15.31
CA ASP A 205 -10.49 20.22 -14.74
C ASP A 205 -11.10 20.81 -13.46
N LYS A 206 -12.43 20.74 -13.30
CA LYS A 206 -13.17 21.30 -12.16
C LYS A 206 -13.51 20.25 -11.08
N VAL A 207 -13.20 18.98 -11.33
CA VAL A 207 -13.52 17.89 -10.41
C VAL A 207 -12.47 17.79 -9.30
N SER A 208 -12.91 17.92 -8.05
CA SER A 208 -12.06 17.67 -6.88
C SER A 208 -11.57 16.22 -6.86
N VAL A 209 -10.26 16.04 -6.77
CA VAL A 209 -9.63 14.71 -6.71
C VAL A 209 -9.27 14.28 -5.28
N ASN A 210 -9.54 15.10 -4.26
CA ASN A 210 -9.25 14.76 -2.87
C ASN A 210 -10.04 15.55 -1.80
N LYS A 211 -9.89 15.14 -0.54
CA LYS A 211 -10.63 15.71 0.61
C LYS A 211 -10.34 17.19 0.91
N LYS A 212 -9.31 17.80 0.30
CA LYS A 212 -9.04 19.24 0.43
C LYS A 212 -9.75 20.10 -0.63
N GLY A 213 -10.48 19.50 -1.57
CA GLY A 213 -11.09 20.22 -2.68
C GLY A 213 -10.22 20.38 -3.93
N GLU A 214 -8.90 20.14 -3.84
CA GLU A 214 -7.97 20.37 -4.98
C GLU A 214 -8.38 19.56 -6.23
N THR A 215 -8.45 20.24 -7.37
CA THR A 215 -8.52 19.71 -8.74
C THR A 215 -7.23 18.98 -9.15
N LEU A 216 -7.19 18.37 -10.34
CA LEU A 216 -5.95 17.79 -10.89
C LEU A 216 -4.83 18.83 -11.06
N LEU A 217 -5.13 20.03 -11.56
CA LEU A 217 -4.13 21.05 -11.86
C LEU A 217 -3.55 21.69 -10.60
N GLU A 218 -4.40 22.03 -9.63
CA GLU A 218 -3.96 22.54 -8.32
C GLU A 218 -3.11 21.51 -7.58
N ARG A 219 -3.59 20.25 -7.55
CA ARG A 219 -2.85 19.14 -6.95
C ARG A 219 -1.48 18.93 -7.61
N ARG A 220 -1.42 18.98 -8.94
CA ARG A 220 -0.15 18.90 -9.68
C ARG A 220 0.79 20.01 -9.23
N ASN A 221 0.34 21.26 -9.22
CA ASN A 221 1.15 22.43 -8.86
C ASN A 221 1.75 22.30 -7.45
N ALA A 222 0.97 21.85 -6.47
CA ALA A 222 1.45 21.60 -5.10
C ALA A 222 2.56 20.53 -4.99
N HIS A 223 2.71 19.69 -6.02
CA HIS A 223 3.67 18.59 -6.10
C HIS A 223 4.83 18.82 -7.10
N VAL A 224 4.89 19.95 -7.80
CA VAL A 224 6.05 20.30 -8.65
C VAL A 224 7.25 20.68 -7.75
N ARG A 225 8.43 20.15 -8.07
CA ARG A 225 9.73 20.45 -7.45
C ARG A 225 10.75 20.75 -8.53
N SER A 226 11.69 21.65 -8.26
CA SER A 226 12.93 21.74 -9.03
C SER A 226 13.96 20.82 -8.39
N ILE A 227 14.58 19.94 -9.16
CA ILE A 227 15.65 19.03 -8.72
C ILE A 227 16.73 19.10 -9.81
N GLU A 228 17.94 19.53 -9.47
CA GLU A 228 19.07 19.68 -10.42
C GLU A 228 18.68 20.44 -11.71
N GLY A 229 17.89 21.51 -11.57
CA GLY A 229 17.42 22.33 -12.69
C GLY A 229 16.27 21.73 -13.52
N ARG A 230 15.74 20.55 -13.15
CA ARG A 230 14.60 19.90 -13.81
C ARG A 230 13.35 19.97 -12.95
N TYR A 231 12.20 20.26 -13.58
CA TYR A 231 10.92 20.21 -12.89
C TYR A 231 10.35 18.78 -12.87
N MET A 232 10.10 18.26 -11.67
CA MET A 232 9.56 16.90 -11.44
C MET A 232 8.31 16.97 -10.54
N ILE A 233 7.39 16.01 -10.70
CA ILE A 233 6.17 15.91 -9.88
C ILE A 233 6.38 14.83 -8.81
N ASP A 234 6.50 15.23 -7.54
CA ASP A 234 6.85 14.34 -6.42
C ASP A 234 5.66 13.53 -5.84
N SER A 235 4.45 13.70 -6.41
CA SER A 235 3.19 13.21 -5.84
C SER A 235 3.16 11.70 -5.53
N ILE A 236 3.85 10.87 -6.34
CA ILE A 236 3.95 9.42 -6.10
C ILE A 236 5.03 9.06 -5.05
N HIS A 237 6.12 9.83 -4.97
CA HIS A 237 7.12 9.65 -3.91
C HIS A 237 6.55 10.05 -2.54
N GLN A 238 5.83 11.17 -2.47
CA GLN A 238 5.08 11.56 -1.26
C GLN A 238 4.05 10.49 -0.86
N LYS A 239 3.44 9.81 -1.85
CA LYS A 239 2.55 8.67 -1.62
C LYS A 239 3.31 7.46 -1.02
N ARG A 240 4.52 7.16 -1.49
CA ARG A 240 5.41 6.14 -0.87
C ARG A 240 5.67 6.48 0.60
N LEU A 241 6.15 7.69 0.90
CA LEU A 241 6.46 8.13 2.27
C LEU A 241 5.26 7.99 3.23
N ILE A 242 4.05 8.32 2.75
CA ILE A 242 2.81 8.16 3.52
C ILE A 242 2.51 6.70 3.85
N GLU A 243 2.62 5.78 2.89
CA GLU A 243 2.33 4.36 3.15
C GLU A 243 3.44 3.70 3.99
N LEU A 244 4.72 4.06 3.79
CA LEU A 244 5.83 3.60 4.63
C LEU A 244 5.72 4.09 6.08
N LYS A 245 5.31 5.35 6.29
CA LYS A 245 5.06 5.88 7.65
C LYS A 245 3.98 5.07 8.36
N ARG A 246 2.86 4.79 7.69
CA ARG A 246 1.74 3.99 8.24
C ARG A 246 2.13 2.55 8.53
N LEU A 247 2.93 1.95 7.64
CA LEU A 247 3.41 0.59 7.82
C LEU A 247 4.32 0.50 9.07
N ARG A 248 5.19 1.49 9.27
CA ARG A 248 5.99 1.61 10.49
C ARG A 248 5.13 1.78 11.74
N GLU A 249 4.15 2.68 11.72
CA GLU A 249 3.19 2.89 12.82
C GLU A 249 2.42 1.60 13.17
N ALA A 250 2.03 0.80 12.16
CA ALA A 250 1.39 -0.50 12.38
C ALA A 250 2.33 -1.50 13.08
N PHE A 251 3.59 -1.61 12.64
CA PHE A 251 4.58 -2.48 13.29
C PHE A 251 4.94 -2.02 14.71
N GLU A 252 5.00 -0.71 14.96
CA GLU A 252 5.24 -0.14 16.29
C GLU A 252 4.08 -0.52 17.24
N ASN A 253 2.83 -0.39 16.80
CA ASN A 253 1.65 -0.78 17.58
C ASN A 253 1.61 -2.29 17.90
N VAL A 254 1.89 -3.16 16.92
CA VAL A 254 1.93 -4.62 17.14
C VAL A 254 2.97 -5.00 18.20
N LYS A 255 4.15 -4.35 18.19
CA LYS A 255 5.19 -4.56 19.22
C LYS A 255 4.71 -4.14 20.61
N ILE A 256 4.04 -2.99 20.72
CA ILE A 256 3.49 -2.48 21.99
C ILE A 256 2.45 -3.47 22.54
N THR A 257 1.49 -3.91 21.71
CA THR A 257 0.47 -4.88 22.13
C THR A 257 1.08 -6.22 22.51
N ALA A 258 2.10 -6.72 21.79
CA ALA A 258 2.79 -7.96 22.16
C ALA A 258 3.50 -7.85 23.53
N VAL A 259 4.18 -6.73 23.80
CA VAL A 259 4.84 -6.46 25.10
C VAL A 259 3.79 -6.36 26.22
N GLN A 260 2.69 -5.64 25.99
CA GLN A 260 1.58 -5.53 26.94
C GLN A 260 0.98 -6.91 27.25
N ASN A 261 0.70 -7.73 26.24
CA ASN A 261 0.16 -9.08 26.45
C ASN A 261 1.11 -9.97 27.27
N ILE A 262 2.43 -9.88 27.04
CA ILE A 262 3.44 -10.60 27.84
C ILE A 262 3.46 -10.08 29.29
N GLN A 263 3.33 -8.77 29.51
CA GLN A 263 3.26 -8.17 30.85
C GLN A 263 1.98 -8.58 31.59
N THR A 264 0.81 -8.55 30.93
CA THR A 264 -0.47 -8.98 31.50
C THR A 264 -0.47 -10.47 31.81
N ALA A 265 0.06 -11.32 30.91
CA ALA A 265 0.19 -12.75 31.17
C ALA A 265 1.12 -13.04 32.36
N ARG A 266 2.24 -12.31 32.49
CA ARG A 266 3.12 -12.41 33.67
C ARG A 266 2.41 -11.97 34.95
N ALA A 267 1.70 -10.85 34.94
CA ALA A 267 0.94 -10.36 36.09
C ALA A 267 -0.16 -11.34 36.53
N ALA A 268 -0.87 -11.97 35.58
CA ALA A 268 -1.87 -12.99 35.85
C ALA A 268 -1.29 -14.34 36.31
N SER A 269 -0.02 -14.62 36.00
CA SER A 269 0.68 -15.85 36.42
C SER A 269 1.33 -15.77 37.80
N LEU A 270 1.37 -14.58 38.43
CA LEU A 270 1.84 -14.43 39.80
C LEU A 270 0.74 -14.87 40.77
N PRO A 271 1.02 -15.80 41.71
CA PRO A 271 0.04 -16.14 42.74
C PRO A 271 -0.27 -14.91 43.62
N PRO A 272 -1.48 -14.80 44.17
CA PRO A 272 -1.80 -13.73 45.11
C PRO A 272 -0.82 -13.77 46.29
N LEU A 273 -0.29 -12.61 46.67
CA LEU A 273 0.55 -12.45 47.84
C LEU A 273 -0.32 -12.55 49.11
N ASP A 274 -0.61 -13.78 49.53
CA ASP A 274 -1.07 -14.07 50.88
C ASP A 274 0.04 -13.70 51.88
N TYR A 275 0.04 -12.45 52.31
CA TYR A 275 0.76 -12.02 53.50
C TYR A 275 0.03 -12.61 54.72
N PRO A 276 0.60 -13.58 55.45
CA PRO A 276 -0.03 -14.07 56.65
C PRO A 276 -0.15 -12.92 57.65
N ALA A 277 -1.37 -12.71 58.17
CA ALA A 277 -1.65 -11.66 59.13
C ALA A 277 -0.67 -11.77 60.30
N ARG A 278 0.04 -10.66 60.56
CA ARG A 278 1.17 -10.60 61.51
C ARG A 278 0.67 -10.80 62.93
N GLN A 279 0.57 -12.06 63.39
CA GLN A 279 0.25 -12.37 64.78
C GLN A 279 1.27 -11.69 65.70
N GLN A 280 0.80 -10.69 66.45
CA GLN A 280 1.58 -10.03 67.49
C GLN A 280 1.85 -11.04 68.62
N ARG A 281 2.99 -11.73 68.54
CA ARG A 281 3.52 -12.46 69.69
C ARG A 281 4.18 -11.46 70.61
N HIS A 282 3.45 -11.06 71.65
CA HIS A 282 4.06 -10.46 72.84
C HIS A 282 5.15 -11.41 73.35
N CYS A 283 6.38 -10.93 73.40
CA CYS A 283 7.47 -11.59 74.12
C CYS A 283 8.02 -10.58 75.13
N SER A 284 7.43 -10.61 76.32
CA SER A 284 7.92 -9.92 77.50
C SER A 284 9.09 -10.70 78.10
N ILE A 285 10.30 -10.14 78.00
CA ILE A 285 11.44 -10.56 78.81
C ILE A 285 11.92 -9.34 79.59
N SER A 286 11.78 -9.42 80.90
CA SER A 286 12.21 -8.41 81.87
C SER A 286 13.52 -8.84 82.55
N HIS A 287 14.40 -7.86 82.83
CA HIS A 287 15.55 -7.93 83.76
C HIS A 287 16.71 -8.87 83.35
N LEU A 288 18.03 -8.62 83.57
CA LEU A 288 18.87 -7.64 84.31
C LEU A 288 20.30 -7.71 83.65
N ALA A 289 21.32 -6.82 83.80
CA ALA A 289 21.54 -5.61 84.60
C ALA A 289 22.66 -4.68 84.02
N LYS A 290 22.67 -3.42 84.48
CA LYS A 290 23.84 -2.56 84.86
C LYS A 290 25.09 -2.39 83.94
N ALA A 291 25.14 -1.20 83.34
CA ALA A 291 26.17 -0.13 83.52
C ALA A 291 27.66 -0.30 83.10
N SER A 292 28.13 0.62 82.23
CA SER A 292 29.24 1.55 82.54
C SER A 292 29.44 2.69 81.50
N SER A 293 29.78 3.89 82.01
CA SER A 293 30.54 5.03 81.39
C SER A 293 30.18 5.69 80.02
N PHE A 294 29.84 6.99 80.11
CA PHE A 294 30.02 8.11 79.14
C PHE A 294 31.53 8.44 78.91
N PRO A 295 31.97 9.46 78.09
CA PRO A 295 31.26 10.55 77.36
C PRO A 295 31.51 10.62 75.83
N ARG A 296 30.65 11.27 75.02
CA ARG A 296 30.71 12.68 74.49
C ARG A 296 32.09 13.22 74.06
N ASP A 297 32.19 13.60 72.78
CA ASP A 297 32.41 14.97 72.26
C ASP A 297 31.98 14.95 70.75
N THR A 298 31.11 15.78 70.17
CA THR A 298 30.99 17.24 69.92
C THR A 298 32.00 17.89 68.95
N VAL A 299 31.46 18.37 67.80
CA VAL A 299 31.85 19.61 67.07
C VAL A 299 33.17 19.49 66.24
N THR A 300 33.37 20.07 65.04
CA THR A 300 32.74 21.21 64.30
C THR A 300 32.69 20.96 62.77
N GLU A 301 31.92 21.78 62.05
CA GLU A 301 32.08 22.07 60.62
C GLU A 301 33.39 22.83 60.32
N SER A 302 33.91 22.75 59.07
CA SER A 302 34.42 23.94 58.37
C SER A 302 34.60 23.71 56.87
N SER A 303 34.17 24.74 56.14
CA SER A 303 34.26 24.96 54.70
C SER A 303 35.69 25.00 54.15
N THR A 304 35.83 24.56 52.89
CA THR A 304 36.54 25.30 51.81
C THR A 304 35.84 25.02 50.50
#